data_AF-S3BTL9-F1
#
_entry.id   AF-S3BTL9-F1
#
_cell.length_a   1.000
_cell.length_b   1.000
_cell.length_c   1.000
_cell.angle_alpha   90.00
_cell.angle_beta   90.00
_cell.angle_gamma   90.00
#
_symmetry.space_group_name_H-M   'P 1'
#
loop_
_entity.id
_entity.type
_entity.pdbx_description
1 polymer ?
#
loop_
_entity_poly.entity_id
_entity_poly.type
_entity_poly.pdbx_seq_one_letter_code
_entity_poly.pdbx_strand_id
1 'polypeptide(L)'
;MTSTPHGSSARQRSTSRSRTSRPTTPLRPSSRSSFRESARESVIGDAPFPLNAFEPAFAELSDAMTDLEANMMHFQLMHESLARFSESFASFLYGLNMNAYCVDFPEGPVSESFRRAKQREEAAAAERAATGTPGGLRRPERSGDLDGDTTFM
;
A
#
# COMPACT_ATOMS: atom_id res chain seq x y z
N MET A 1 44.10 -40.19 -37.45
CA MET A 1 43.68 -41.18 -38.46
C MET A 1 42.98 -42.31 -37.73
N THR A 2 41.65 -42.32 -37.71
CA THR A 2 40.86 -43.37 -37.04
C THR A 2 40.09 -44.12 -38.12
N SER A 3 40.58 -45.31 -38.45
CA SER A 3 39.95 -46.29 -39.33
C SER A 3 39.06 -47.21 -38.52
N THR A 4 37.78 -47.30 -38.89
CA THR A 4 36.91 -48.44 -38.59
C THR A 4 37.38 -49.66 -39.40
N PRO A 5 37.04 -50.91 -39.01
CA PRO A 5 35.87 -51.51 -39.66
C PRO A 5 35.11 -52.63 -38.89
N HIS A 6 33.84 -52.76 -39.30
CA HIS A 6 33.06 -53.98 -39.59
C HIS A 6 32.81 -55.07 -38.53
N GLY A 7 31.51 -55.24 -38.23
CA GLY A 7 30.91 -56.47 -37.73
C GLY A 7 29.44 -56.55 -38.17
N SER A 8 29.19 -57.38 -39.18
CA SER A 8 27.93 -57.66 -39.86
C SER A 8 26.95 -58.50 -39.02
N SER A 9 25.65 -58.18 -39.05
CA SER A 9 24.59 -59.11 -39.50
C SER A 9 23.22 -58.46 -39.41
N ALA A 10 22.52 -58.43 -40.53
CA ALA A 10 21.11 -58.11 -40.64
C ALA A 10 20.32 -59.41 -40.88
N ARG A 11 19.23 -59.65 -40.14
CA ARG A 11 17.88 -59.93 -40.68
C ARG A 11 16.84 -60.38 -39.65
N GLN A 12 15.67 -59.72 -39.80
CA GLN A 12 14.28 -60.19 -39.66
C GLN A 12 13.80 -60.75 -38.30
N ARG A 13 13.14 -59.92 -37.49
CA ARG A 13 11.69 -59.59 -37.49
C ARG A 13 10.81 -60.74 -36.98
N SER A 14 10.50 -60.73 -35.69
CA SER A 14 9.26 -61.29 -35.16
C SER A 14 8.28 -60.14 -34.88
N THR A 15 7.15 -60.20 -35.57
CA THR A 15 6.05 -59.26 -35.51
C THR A 15 5.13 -59.54 -34.33
N SER A 16 4.58 -58.45 -33.77
CA SER A 16 3.27 -58.35 -33.14
C SER A 16 2.98 -59.21 -31.90
N ARG A 17 3.14 -58.62 -30.71
CA ARG A 17 2.08 -58.63 -29.69
C ARG A 17 1.99 -57.26 -29.02
N SER A 18 1.16 -56.41 -29.61
CA SER A 18 0.60 -55.23 -28.96
C SER A 18 -0.33 -55.67 -27.82
N ARG A 19 0.09 -55.49 -26.57
CA ARG A 19 -0.82 -55.25 -25.44
C ARG A 19 -0.20 -54.18 -24.53
N THR A 20 -0.64 -52.96 -24.80
CA THR A 20 -0.82 -51.87 -23.83
C THR A 20 -1.30 -52.44 -22.49
N SER A 21 -0.71 -52.10 -21.35
CA SER A 21 -0.96 -50.81 -20.71
C SER A 21 0.25 -50.36 -19.90
N ARG A 22 0.74 -49.18 -20.27
CA ARG A 22 1.61 -48.35 -19.44
C ARG A 22 0.81 -47.97 -18.18
N PRO A 23 1.27 -48.22 -16.95
CA PRO A 23 0.64 -47.65 -15.77
C PRO A 23 1.00 -46.17 -15.73
N THR A 24 0.11 -45.31 -16.22
CA THR A 24 0.18 -43.86 -15.98
C THR A 24 -1.02 -43.45 -15.15
N THR A 25 -1.00 -43.81 -13.88
CA THR A 25 -1.68 -43.05 -12.83
C THR A 25 -0.88 -43.24 -11.54
N PRO A 26 -0.56 -42.16 -10.82
CA PRO A 26 0.26 -42.24 -9.62
C PRO A 26 -0.42 -43.13 -8.58
N LEU A 27 0.37 -43.97 -7.89
CA LEU A 27 -0.06 -44.63 -6.66
C LEU A 27 -0.57 -43.55 -5.71
N ARG A 28 -1.90 -43.39 -5.69
CA ARG A 28 -2.58 -42.54 -4.72
C ARG A 28 -2.25 -43.15 -3.35
N PRO A 29 -1.61 -42.41 -2.43
CA PRO A 29 -1.32 -42.93 -1.10
C PRO A 29 -2.60 -43.48 -0.47
N SER A 30 -2.51 -44.66 0.13
CA SER A 30 -3.58 -45.41 0.80
C SER A 30 -4.11 -44.73 2.07
N SER A 31 -4.14 -43.40 2.13
CA SER A 31 -4.62 -42.61 3.27
C SER A 31 -6.13 -42.32 3.21
N ARG A 32 -6.82 -42.71 2.12
CA ARG A 32 -8.28 -42.51 1.98
C ARG A 32 -9.12 -43.70 2.47
N SER A 33 -8.55 -44.90 2.61
CA SER A 33 -9.28 -46.03 3.18
C SER A 33 -9.29 -45.98 4.71
N SER A 34 -8.17 -45.60 5.35
CA SER A 34 -8.08 -45.46 6.81
C SER A 34 -9.05 -44.41 7.36
N PHE A 35 -9.24 -43.28 6.67
CA PHE A 35 -10.23 -42.27 7.05
C PHE A 35 -11.68 -42.77 6.98
N ARG A 36 -12.02 -43.58 5.97
CA ARG A 36 -13.37 -44.16 5.83
C ARG A 36 -13.62 -45.29 6.83
N GLU A 37 -12.58 -46.02 7.20
CA GLU A 37 -12.59 -47.07 8.22
C GLU A 37 -12.84 -46.49 9.63
N SER A 38 -12.09 -45.44 10.01
CA SER A 38 -12.31 -44.79 11.30
C SER A 38 -13.65 -44.06 11.37
N ALA A 39 -14.14 -43.51 10.26
CA ALA A 39 -15.45 -42.87 10.17
C ALA A 39 -16.63 -43.82 10.30
N ARG A 40 -16.51 -45.07 9.82
CA ARG A 40 -17.57 -46.08 9.98
C ARG A 40 -17.61 -46.67 11.39
N GLU A 41 -16.45 -46.86 12.02
CA GLU A 41 -16.36 -47.34 13.41
C GLU A 41 -16.99 -46.34 14.38
N SER A 42 -16.80 -45.03 14.17
CA SER A 42 -17.43 -43.95 14.95
C SER A 42 -18.93 -43.74 14.69
N VAL A 43 -19.51 -44.37 13.65
CA VAL A 43 -20.96 -44.34 13.39
C VAL A 43 -21.65 -45.56 13.98
N ILE A 44 -20.91 -46.66 14.21
CA ILE A 44 -21.42 -47.92 14.79
C ILE A 44 -21.27 -47.93 16.32
N GLY A 45 -20.28 -47.22 16.87
CA GLY A 45 -20.21 -46.88 18.30
C GLY A 45 -20.48 -45.39 18.52
N ASP A 46 -21.04 -45.04 19.68
CA ASP A 46 -21.31 -43.66 20.16
C ASP A 46 -20.02 -42.84 20.42
N ALA A 47 -18.98 -43.04 19.61
CA ALA A 47 -17.69 -42.39 19.72
C ALA A 47 -17.70 -41.11 18.88
N PRO A 48 -17.39 -39.94 19.47
CA PRO A 48 -17.42 -38.67 18.75
C PRO A 48 -16.45 -38.70 17.56
N PHE A 49 -16.96 -38.37 16.38
CA PHE A 49 -16.16 -38.30 15.16
C PHE A 49 -15.05 -37.23 15.33
N PRO A 50 -13.78 -37.53 15.00
CA PRO A 50 -12.65 -36.66 15.34
C PRO A 50 -12.68 -35.26 14.69
N LEU A 51 -13.51 -35.04 13.66
CA LEU A 51 -13.70 -33.71 13.07
C LEU A 51 -14.69 -32.82 13.82
N ASN A 52 -15.55 -33.39 14.67
CA ASN A 52 -16.50 -32.62 15.48
C ASN A 52 -15.76 -31.74 16.51
N ALA A 53 -14.50 -32.08 16.84
CA ALA A 53 -13.65 -31.25 17.69
C ALA A 53 -13.26 -29.90 17.03
N PHE A 54 -13.29 -29.81 15.69
CA PHE A 54 -12.96 -28.58 14.96
C PHE A 54 -14.18 -27.71 14.65
N GLU A 55 -15.39 -28.22 14.85
CA GLU A 55 -16.63 -27.48 14.65
C GLU A 55 -16.65 -26.11 15.37
N PRO A 56 -16.27 -25.99 16.66
CA PRO A 56 -16.18 -24.67 17.31
C PRO A 56 -15.09 -23.78 16.72
N ALA A 57 -13.95 -24.35 16.31
CA ALA A 57 -12.86 -23.59 15.70
C ALA A 57 -13.21 -23.05 14.31
N PHE A 58 -14.00 -23.79 13.53
CA PHE A 58 -14.52 -23.32 12.24
C PHE A 58 -15.60 -22.24 12.42
N ALA A 59 -16.41 -22.33 13.46
CA ALA A 59 -17.37 -21.28 13.81
C ALA A 59 -16.65 -19.97 14.17
N GLU A 60 -15.66 -20.02 15.08
CA GLU A 60 -14.86 -18.84 15.42
C GLU A 60 -14.09 -18.28 14.23
N LEU A 61 -13.54 -19.14 13.36
CA LEU A 61 -12.87 -18.69 12.14
C LEU A 61 -13.85 -17.98 11.21
N SER A 62 -15.07 -18.50 11.06
CA SER A 62 -16.11 -17.89 10.23
C SER A 62 -16.50 -16.51 10.74
N ASP A 63 -16.64 -16.36 12.06
CA ASP A 63 -16.92 -15.06 12.69
C ASP A 63 -15.74 -14.10 12.49
N ALA A 64 -14.51 -14.56 12.70
CA ALA A 64 -13.31 -13.76 12.44
C ALA A 64 -13.16 -13.35 10.96
N MET A 65 -13.58 -14.19 10.01
CA MET A 65 -13.62 -13.84 8.59
C MET A 65 -14.73 -12.82 8.28
N THR A 66 -15.86 -12.91 8.98
CA THR A 66 -16.96 -11.93 8.86
C THR A 66 -16.52 -10.57 9.41
N ASP A 67 -15.81 -10.53 10.54
CA ASP A 67 -15.22 -9.32 11.08
C ASP A 67 -14.15 -8.73 10.16
N LEU A 68 -13.33 -9.59 9.55
CA LEU A 68 -12.34 -9.17 8.55
C LEU A 68 -13.01 -8.56 7.32
N GLU A 69 -14.12 -9.13 6.84
CA GLU A 69 -14.92 -8.58 5.74
C GLU A 69 -15.46 -7.18 6.08
N ALA A 70 -16.02 -7.00 7.28
CA ALA A 70 -16.49 -5.71 7.75
C ALA A 70 -15.36 -4.65 7.77
N ASN A 71 -14.18 -5.03 8.25
CA ASN A 71 -13.01 -4.15 8.24
C ASN A 71 -12.57 -3.81 6.80
N MET A 72 -12.55 -4.78 5.89
CA MET A 72 -12.20 -4.54 4.48
C MET A 72 -13.17 -3.62 3.76
N MET A 73 -14.48 -3.76 4.02
CA MET A 73 -15.48 -2.82 3.49
C MET A 73 -15.23 -1.40 3.98
N HIS A 74 -14.87 -1.23 5.26
CA HIS A 74 -14.55 0.10 5.80
C HIS A 74 -13.31 0.71 5.13
N PHE A 75 -12.24 -0.09 4.94
CA PHE A 75 -11.06 0.37 4.21
C PHE A 75 -11.39 0.79 2.78
N GLN A 76 -12.28 0.06 2.11
CA GLN A 76 -12.70 0.40 0.75
C GLN A 76 -13.42 1.75 0.69
N LEU A 77 -14.33 2.02 1.64
CA LEU A 77 -15.00 3.32 1.74
C LEU A 77 -14.01 4.46 2.03
N MET A 78 -13.03 4.25 2.93
CA MET A 78 -11.99 5.23 3.22
C MET A 78 -11.09 5.49 2.01
N HIS A 79 -10.73 4.45 1.25
CA HIS A 79 -9.95 4.60 0.04
C HIS A 79 -10.73 5.41 -1.01
N GLU A 80 -12.01 5.13 -1.17
CA GLU A 80 -12.87 5.85 -2.11
C GLU A 80 -13.03 7.33 -1.74
N SER A 81 -13.12 7.66 -0.45
CA SER A 81 -13.18 9.05 0.01
C SER A 81 -11.87 9.79 -0.25
N LEU A 82 -10.72 9.15 0.00
CA LEU A 82 -9.40 9.72 -0.28
C LEU A 82 -9.22 9.93 -1.79
N ALA A 83 -9.59 8.97 -2.61
CA ALA A 83 -9.49 9.09 -4.06
C ALA A 83 -10.31 10.28 -4.60
N ARG A 84 -11.56 10.42 -4.17
CA ARG A 84 -12.40 11.58 -4.54
C ARG A 84 -11.83 12.90 -4.02
N PHE A 85 -11.26 12.92 -2.82
CA PHE A 85 -10.59 14.09 -2.29
C PHE A 85 -9.38 14.47 -3.14
N SER A 86 -8.51 13.50 -3.46
CA SER A 86 -7.31 13.73 -4.27
C SER A 86 -7.65 14.23 -5.66
N GLU A 87 -8.71 13.71 -6.29
CA GLU A 87 -9.20 14.20 -7.58
C GLU A 87 -9.67 15.66 -7.49
N SER A 88 -10.46 15.99 -6.46
CA SER A 88 -10.95 17.35 -6.24
C SER A 88 -9.80 18.33 -5.93
N PHE A 89 -8.86 17.92 -5.08
CA PHE A 89 -7.69 18.73 -4.71
C PHE A 89 -6.72 18.92 -5.88
N ALA A 90 -6.49 17.87 -6.69
CA ALA A 90 -5.69 17.97 -7.90
C ALA A 90 -6.33 18.92 -8.92
N SER A 91 -7.65 18.86 -9.10
CA SER A 91 -8.40 19.77 -9.96
C SER A 91 -8.31 21.22 -9.47
N PHE A 92 -8.42 21.44 -8.15
CA PHE A 92 -8.22 22.75 -7.53
C PHE A 92 -6.81 23.30 -7.80
N LEU A 93 -5.77 22.50 -7.53
CA LEU A 93 -4.38 22.90 -7.79
C LEU A 93 -4.11 23.12 -9.29
N TYR A 94 -4.74 22.34 -10.17
CA TYR A 94 -4.64 22.54 -11.60
C TYR A 94 -5.25 23.88 -12.03
N GLY A 95 -6.45 24.20 -11.54
CA GLY A 95 -7.06 25.51 -11.77
C GLY A 95 -6.21 26.67 -11.24
N LEU A 96 -5.63 26.51 -10.05
CA LEU A 96 -4.69 27.47 -9.46
C LEU A 96 -3.44 27.64 -10.32
N ASN A 97 -2.85 26.54 -10.80
CA ASN A 97 -1.69 26.58 -11.70
C ASN A 97 -2.04 27.30 -13.00
N MET A 98 -3.17 26.97 -13.64
CA MET A 98 -3.60 27.64 -14.86
C MET A 98 -3.84 29.14 -14.63
N ASN A 99 -4.42 29.52 -13.48
CA ASN A 99 -4.57 30.93 -13.12
C ASN A 99 -3.20 31.60 -12.95
N ALA A 100 -2.29 30.99 -12.18
CA ALA A 100 -0.93 31.49 -11.97
C ALA A 100 -0.09 31.63 -13.26
N TYR A 101 -0.39 30.84 -14.30
CA TYR A 101 0.23 31.00 -15.63
C TYR A 101 -0.41 32.10 -16.48
N CYS A 102 -1.71 32.34 -16.31
CA CYS A 102 -2.48 33.22 -17.18
C CYS A 102 -2.61 34.65 -16.66
N VAL A 103 -2.29 34.91 -15.38
CA VAL A 103 -2.36 36.26 -14.82
C VAL A 103 -1.02 36.65 -14.20
N ASP A 104 -0.47 37.77 -14.68
CA ASP A 104 0.71 38.38 -14.08
C ASP A 104 0.31 39.18 -12.85
N PHE A 105 0.99 38.93 -11.73
CA PHE A 105 0.85 39.71 -10.51
C PHE A 105 2.00 40.72 -10.42
N PRO A 106 1.84 41.95 -10.95
CA PRO A 106 2.94 42.92 -11.00
C PRO A 106 3.45 43.35 -9.62
N GLU A 107 2.59 43.35 -8.60
CA GLU A 107 2.94 43.60 -7.19
C GLU A 107 3.24 42.30 -6.41
N GLY A 108 3.40 41.18 -7.13
CA GLY A 108 3.69 39.89 -6.55
C GLY A 108 5.07 39.84 -5.86
N PRO A 109 5.26 38.98 -4.84
CA PRO A 109 6.55 38.85 -4.17
C PRO A 109 7.62 38.32 -5.14
N VAL A 110 8.56 39.19 -5.54
CA VAL A 110 9.73 38.80 -6.33
C VAL A 110 10.91 38.42 -5.43
N SER A 111 11.82 37.59 -5.94
CA SER A 111 13.03 37.16 -5.23
C SER A 111 13.86 38.34 -4.67
N GLU A 112 13.97 39.44 -5.44
CA GLU A 112 14.64 40.66 -4.98
C GLU A 112 13.92 41.35 -3.82
N SER A 113 12.59 41.25 -3.72
CA SER A 113 11.83 41.82 -2.59
C SER A 113 12.14 41.10 -1.28
N PHE A 114 12.26 39.77 -1.31
CA PHE A 114 12.68 38.98 -0.14
C PHE A 114 14.12 39.33 0.27
N ARG A 115 15.02 39.50 -0.71
CA ARG A 115 16.41 39.89 -0.44
C ARG A 115 16.50 41.28 0.21
N ARG A 116 15.73 42.25 -0.29
CA ARG A 116 15.63 43.59 0.30
C ARG A 116 15.03 43.58 1.71
N ALA A 117 14.02 42.75 1.95
CA ALA A 117 13.44 42.59 3.28
C ALA A 117 14.46 42.06 4.28
N LYS A 118 15.20 41.00 3.90
CA LYS A 118 16.27 40.43 4.72
C LYS A 118 17.38 41.45 5.01
N GLN A 119 17.79 42.23 4.02
CA GLN A 119 18.79 43.30 4.21
C GLN A 119 18.31 44.40 5.14
N ARG A 120 17.03 44.78 5.08
CA ARG A 120 16.44 45.75 6.02
C ARG A 120 16.40 45.21 7.44
N GLU A 121 16.12 43.93 7.61
CA GLU A 121 16.14 43.26 8.91
C GLU A 121 17.58 43.20 9.49
N GLU A 122 18.55 42.81 8.68
CA GLU A 122 19.97 42.80 9.05
C GLU A 122 20.48 44.21 9.39
N ALA A 123 20.11 45.22 8.60
CA ALA A 123 20.45 46.62 8.87
C ALA A 123 19.78 47.14 10.15
N ALA A 124 18.51 46.82 10.40
CA ALA A 124 17.80 47.21 11.63
C ALA A 124 18.35 46.47 12.86
N ALA A 125 18.78 45.22 12.72
CA ALA A 125 19.45 44.46 13.78
C ALA A 125 20.83 45.04 14.09
N ALA A 126 21.60 45.40 13.06
CA ALA A 126 22.88 46.09 13.20
C ALA A 126 22.72 47.47 13.83
N GLU A 127 21.68 48.23 13.46
CA GLU A 127 21.34 49.52 14.06
C GLU A 127 20.92 49.36 15.54
N ARG A 128 20.14 48.33 15.88
CA ARG A 128 19.80 48.01 17.28
C ARG A 128 21.00 47.58 18.11
N ALA A 129 21.95 46.85 17.51
CA ALA A 129 23.20 46.46 18.17
C ALA A 129 24.18 47.63 18.32
N ALA A 130 24.22 48.55 17.34
CA ALA A 130 25.02 49.76 17.36
C ALA A 130 24.44 50.84 18.30
N THR A 131 23.11 50.90 18.44
CA THR A 131 22.40 51.75 19.42
C THR A 131 22.31 51.05 20.78
N GLY A 132 23.38 50.34 21.17
CA GLY A 132 23.59 49.88 22.53
C GLY A 132 23.76 51.07 23.46
N THR A 133 22.64 51.70 23.84
CA THR A 133 22.58 52.74 24.86
C THR A 133 22.70 52.08 26.24
N PRO A 134 23.75 52.33 27.03
CA PRO A 134 23.72 52.07 28.45
C PRO A 134 23.00 53.24 29.13
N GLY A 135 21.72 53.04 29.48
CA GLY A 135 20.99 53.89 30.44
C GLY A 135 20.39 55.20 29.89
N GLY A 136 19.12 55.42 30.21
CA GLY A 136 18.46 56.73 30.12
C GLY A 136 17.03 56.66 29.58
N LEU A 137 16.05 56.90 30.46
CA LEU A 137 14.61 56.89 30.18
C LEU A 137 14.21 57.64 28.89
N ARG A 138 13.51 56.97 27.97
CA ARG A 138 12.40 57.61 27.24
C ARG A 138 11.46 56.58 26.60
N ARG A 139 10.29 56.44 27.22
CA ARG A 139 9.06 55.89 26.63
C ARG A 139 8.51 56.94 25.67
N PRO A 140 8.29 56.63 24.38
CA PRO A 140 7.23 57.27 23.62
C PRO A 140 6.01 56.35 23.65
N GLU A 141 4.98 56.80 24.34
CA GLU A 141 3.61 56.37 24.09
C GLU A 141 3.30 56.57 22.61
N ARG A 142 3.00 55.50 21.88
CA ARG A 142 2.15 55.59 20.69
C ARG A 142 1.12 54.48 20.76
N SER A 143 0.03 54.82 21.46
CA SER A 143 -1.30 54.24 21.29
C SER A 143 -1.72 54.35 19.82
N GLY A 144 -2.36 53.30 19.31
CA GLY A 144 -2.86 53.21 17.95
C GLY A 144 -3.15 51.76 17.58
N ASP A 145 -4.29 51.28 18.08
CA ASP A 145 -4.95 50.05 17.65
C ASP A 145 -4.93 49.89 16.12
N LEU A 146 -4.51 48.71 15.66
CA LEU A 146 -4.83 48.21 14.33
C LEU A 146 -5.51 46.86 14.54
N ASP A 147 -6.82 46.95 14.78
CA ASP A 147 -7.77 45.84 14.79
C ASP A 147 -7.69 45.03 13.50
N GLY A 148 -7.50 43.72 13.64
CA GLY A 148 -8.62 42.78 13.47
C GLY A 148 -9.14 42.43 12.08
N ASP A 149 -8.92 43.23 11.01
CA ASP A 149 -9.60 42.98 9.73
C ASP A 149 -8.67 42.42 8.64
N THR A 150 -8.34 41.14 8.77
CA THR A 150 -8.00 40.28 7.61
C THR A 150 -9.03 39.17 7.46
N THR A 151 -10.30 39.55 7.50
CA THR A 151 -11.41 38.67 7.07
C THR A 151 -11.53 38.78 5.55
N PHE A 152 -10.95 37.81 4.84
CA PHE A 152 -11.25 37.60 3.42
C PHE A 152 -12.70 37.08 3.31
N MET A 153 -13.56 37.85 2.63
CA MET A 153 -14.80 37.35 2.04
C MET A 153 -14.51 36.78 0.65
#